data_AF-A0A1Y2AVW0-F1
#
_entry.id   AF-A0A1Y2AVW0-F1
#
_cell.length_a   1.000
_cell.length_b   1.000
_cell.length_c   1.000
_cell.angle_alpha   90.00
_cell.angle_beta   90.00
_cell.angle_gamma   90.00
#
_symmetry.space_group_name_H-M   'P 1'
#
loop_
_entity.id
_entity.type
_entity.pdbx_description
1 polymer ?
#
loop_
_entity_poly.entity_id
_entity_poly.type
_entity_poly.pdbx_seq_one_letter_code
_entity_poly.pdbx_strand_id
1 'polypeptide(L)'
;QSSTSREIHISSFDDFCLFGPPDPFSYIWATGLNVDSWCVKDGYGTRLIPDGTLHGVTFVKSDNYFQVSGNGDFTKINLAPGDQGGQFDSTTHTPDGTTVVMGDGQTASSWVVSS
;
A
#
# COMPACT_ATOMS: atom_id res chain seq x y z
N GLN A 1 11.33 -4.06 10.65
CA GLN A 1 11.34 -4.88 9.41
C GLN A 1 12.26 -4.19 8.41
N SER A 2 13.01 -4.90 7.56
CA SER A 2 14.07 -4.34 6.70
C SER A 2 13.82 -4.44 5.19
N SER A 3 12.66 -4.95 4.77
CA SER A 3 12.32 -5.03 3.36
C SER A 3 12.17 -3.63 2.75
N THR A 4 12.67 -3.48 1.53
CA THR A 4 12.50 -2.30 0.67
C THR A 4 11.64 -2.61 -0.56
N SER A 5 10.81 -3.65 -0.48
CA SER A 5 9.92 -4.05 -1.58
C SER A 5 8.86 -2.98 -1.82
N ARG A 6 8.53 -2.78 -3.10
CA ARG A 6 7.45 -1.91 -3.56
C ARG A 6 6.30 -2.70 -4.19
N GLU A 7 6.28 -4.01 -4.02
CA GLU A 7 5.21 -4.87 -4.54
C GLU A 7 3.94 -4.72 -3.70
N ILE A 8 2.83 -4.39 -4.38
CA ILE A 8 1.51 -4.27 -3.76
C ILE A 8 0.66 -5.46 -4.17
N HIS A 9 0.21 -6.23 -3.19
CA HIS A 9 -0.84 -7.23 -3.36
C HIS A 9 -2.19 -6.62 -3.02
N ILE A 10 -3.22 -6.97 -3.77
CA ILE A 10 -4.61 -6.59 -3.47
C ILE A 10 -5.57 -7.68 -3.96
N SER A 11 -6.08 -8.49 -3.03
CA SER A 11 -6.96 -9.62 -3.35
C SER A 11 -8.26 -9.60 -2.54
N SER A 12 -8.20 -9.14 -1.30
CA SER A 12 -9.32 -9.20 -0.35
C SER A 12 -9.08 -8.27 0.86
N PHE A 13 -9.99 -8.29 1.83
CA PHE A 13 -9.89 -7.46 3.04
C PHE A 13 -8.79 -7.92 4.01
N ASP A 14 -8.31 -9.15 3.91
CA ASP A 14 -7.26 -9.75 4.75
C ASP A 14 -5.97 -10.04 3.96
N ASP A 15 -5.91 -9.64 2.69
CA ASP A 15 -4.75 -9.79 1.82
C ASP A 15 -4.65 -8.59 0.87
N PHE A 16 -4.10 -7.51 1.42
CA PHE A 16 -3.76 -6.30 0.70
C PHE A 16 -2.49 -5.65 1.28
N CYS A 17 -1.92 -4.70 0.54
CA CYS A 17 -0.79 -3.88 0.98
C CYS A 17 -1.10 -2.38 0.95
N LEU A 18 -0.38 -1.64 1.77
CA LEU A 18 -0.32 -0.18 1.80
C LEU A 18 1.12 0.26 1.60
N PHE A 19 1.32 1.46 1.06
CA PHE A 19 2.62 2.10 1.12
C PHE A 19 2.81 2.84 2.44
N GLY A 20 4.00 2.74 2.99
CA GLY A 20 4.46 3.55 4.11
C GLY A 20 5.86 4.08 3.86
N PRO A 21 6.31 5.08 4.63
CA PRO A 21 7.68 5.57 4.52
C PRO A 21 8.72 4.50 4.89
N PRO A 22 9.93 4.57 4.29
CA PRO A 22 11.02 3.68 4.67
C PRO A 22 11.45 3.93 6.12
N ASP A 23 11.47 5.20 6.53
CA ASP A 23 11.91 5.68 7.84
C ASP A 23 10.72 6.06 8.77
N PRO A 24 10.77 5.71 10.07
CA PRO A 24 9.71 6.01 11.02
C PRO A 24 9.32 7.48 11.12
N PHE A 25 8.03 7.73 11.39
CA PHE A 25 7.43 9.04 11.64
C PHE A 25 7.68 10.07 10.54
N SER A 26 7.76 9.61 9.29
CA SER A 26 7.93 10.47 8.12
C SER A 26 6.59 10.82 7.51
N TYR A 27 6.50 12.01 6.93
CA TYR A 27 5.32 12.38 6.16
C TYR A 27 5.37 11.73 4.78
N ILE A 28 4.30 11.06 4.36
CA ILE A 28 4.27 10.29 3.09
C ILE A 28 4.46 11.17 1.86
N TRP A 29 3.93 12.40 1.88
CA TRP A 29 4.12 13.34 0.77
C TRP A 29 5.60 13.76 0.63
N ALA A 30 6.35 13.75 1.74
CA ALA A 30 7.76 14.17 1.78
C ALA A 30 8.71 13.05 1.33
N THR A 31 8.25 11.80 1.26
CA THR A 31 9.07 10.68 0.77
C THR A 31 9.25 10.71 -0.75
N GLY A 32 8.51 11.56 -1.46
CA GLY A 32 8.40 11.47 -2.92
C GLY A 32 8.02 10.04 -3.32
N LEU A 33 8.74 9.47 -4.27
CA LEU A 33 8.51 8.10 -4.75
C LEU A 33 9.22 6.99 -3.94
N ASN A 34 9.92 7.35 -2.85
CA ASN A 34 10.64 6.38 -2.04
C ASN A 34 9.75 5.83 -0.91
N VAL A 35 9.03 4.76 -1.20
CA VAL A 35 8.13 4.08 -0.26
C VAL A 35 8.45 2.58 -0.17
N ASP A 36 7.97 1.96 0.90
CA ASP A 36 8.03 0.52 1.12
C ASP A 36 6.63 -0.06 1.33
N SER A 37 6.42 -1.28 0.85
CA SER A 37 5.14 -1.98 0.95
C SER A 37 4.98 -2.66 2.30
N TRP A 38 3.80 -2.42 2.90
CA TRP A 38 3.33 -3.03 4.14
C TRP A 38 2.09 -3.85 3.84
N CYS A 39 2.18 -5.17 3.92
CA CYS A 39 1.10 -6.11 3.61
C CYS A 39 0.50 -6.73 4.86
N VAL A 40 -0.80 -7.02 4.83
CA VAL A 40 -1.46 -7.78 5.91
C VAL A 40 -0.89 -9.19 6.00
N LYS A 41 -0.59 -9.80 4.85
CA LYS A 41 -0.14 -11.18 4.74
C LYS A 41 1.37 -11.28 4.50
N ASP A 42 1.94 -12.35 5.04
CA ASP A 42 3.33 -12.77 4.85
C ASP A 42 3.53 -13.44 3.47
N GLY A 43 4.79 -13.63 3.07
CA GLY A 43 5.16 -14.48 1.94
C GLY A 43 5.51 -13.71 0.67
N TYR A 44 5.32 -12.39 0.68
CA TYR A 44 5.60 -11.50 -0.45
C TYR A 44 6.98 -10.81 -0.38
N GLY A 45 7.75 -11.07 0.69
CA GLY A 45 9.01 -10.37 0.92
C GLY A 45 8.83 -8.87 1.20
N THR A 46 7.62 -8.43 1.54
CA THR A 46 7.27 -7.06 1.96
C THR A 46 7.37 -6.91 3.48
N ARG A 47 7.12 -5.70 4.01
CA ARG A 47 6.92 -5.51 5.45
C ARG A 47 5.51 -5.99 5.82
N LEU A 48 5.32 -6.55 7.01
CA LEU A 48 4.04 -6.91 7.58
C LEU A 48 3.39 -5.74 8.31
N ILE A 49 2.11 -5.49 8.06
CA ILE A 49 1.32 -4.55 8.87
C ILE A 49 1.26 -5.08 10.31
N PRO A 50 1.77 -4.35 11.32
CA PRO A 50 1.73 -4.82 12.70
C PRO A 50 0.31 -4.91 13.27
N ASP A 51 0.11 -5.80 14.23
CA ASP A 51 -1.16 -5.93 14.94
C ASP A 51 -1.61 -4.61 15.59
N GLY A 52 -2.92 -4.35 15.50
CA GLY A 52 -3.54 -3.11 15.96
C GLY A 52 -3.11 -1.87 15.17
N THR A 53 -2.57 -2.02 13.96
CA THR A 53 -2.46 -0.91 12.99
C THR A 53 -3.83 -0.61 12.42
N LEU A 54 -4.57 -1.62 11.96
CA LEU A 54 -5.88 -1.47 11.34
C LEU A 54 -6.97 -1.68 12.40
N HIS A 55 -7.88 -0.72 12.52
CA HIS A 55 -9.04 -0.80 13.42
C HIS A 55 -10.34 -1.14 12.68
N GLY A 56 -10.43 -0.76 11.41
CA GLY A 56 -11.53 -1.07 10.52
C GLY A 56 -11.07 -1.05 9.07
N VAL A 57 -11.55 -2.01 8.28
CA VAL A 57 -11.25 -2.13 6.85
C VAL A 57 -12.54 -2.51 6.11
N THR A 58 -12.78 -1.80 5.01
CA THR A 58 -13.79 -2.11 4.01
C THR A 58 -13.06 -2.38 2.69
N PHE A 59 -13.33 -3.53 2.11
CA PHE A 59 -12.83 -3.91 0.79
C PHE A 59 -13.97 -3.92 -0.21
N VAL A 60 -13.79 -3.23 -1.33
CA VAL A 60 -14.71 -3.23 -2.46
C VAL A 60 -13.99 -3.77 -3.68
N LYS A 61 -14.55 -4.82 -4.28
CA LYS A 61 -14.17 -5.33 -5.59
C LYS A 61 -15.29 -4.99 -6.58
N SER A 62 -14.93 -4.30 -7.64
CA SER A 62 -15.77 -4.04 -8.80
C SER A 62 -15.13 -4.67 -10.04
N ASP A 63 -15.80 -4.59 -11.19
CA ASP A 63 -15.26 -5.08 -12.47
C ASP A 63 -14.01 -4.29 -12.89
N ASN A 64 -13.94 -3.00 -12.52
CA ASN A 64 -12.90 -2.09 -12.99
C ASN A 64 -12.01 -1.54 -11.88
N TYR A 65 -12.25 -1.84 -10.61
CA TYR A 65 -11.39 -1.34 -9.54
C TYR A 65 -11.45 -2.20 -8.28
N PHE A 66 -10.38 -2.10 -7.51
CA PHE A 66 -10.33 -2.52 -6.13
C PHE A 66 -10.17 -1.28 -5.26
N GLN A 67 -10.88 -1.25 -4.13
CA GLN A 67 -10.75 -0.19 -3.15
C GLN A 67 -10.63 -0.79 -1.76
N VAL A 68 -9.58 -0.40 -1.05
CA VAL A 68 -9.43 -0.60 0.38
C VAL A 68 -9.66 0.74 1.06
N SER A 69 -10.54 0.78 2.05
CA SER A 69 -10.75 1.99 2.87
C SER A 69 -10.87 1.59 4.33
N GLY A 70 -10.38 2.41 5.24
CA GLY A 70 -10.33 2.03 6.64
C GLY A 70 -9.79 3.12 7.55
N ASN A 71 -9.63 2.76 8.82
CA ASN A 71 -9.04 3.62 9.83
C ASN A 71 -8.12 2.80 10.74
N GLY A 72 -7.13 3.46 11.35
CA GLY A 72 -6.07 2.78 12.07
C GLY A 72 -5.07 3.73 12.72
N ASP A 73 -4.10 3.14 13.43
CA ASP A 73 -2.88 3.78 13.88
C ASP A 73 -1.74 3.52 12.88
N PHE A 74 -1.67 4.37 11.86
CA PHE A 74 -0.67 4.22 10.79
C PHE A 74 0.74 4.69 11.18
N THR A 75 0.94 5.20 12.39
CA THR A 75 2.31 5.45 12.88
C THR A 75 3.13 4.15 12.98
N LYS A 76 2.44 3.02 13.11
CA LYS A 76 2.99 1.67 13.09
C LYS A 76 3.52 1.20 11.73
N ILE A 77 3.16 1.90 10.65
CA ILE A 77 3.72 1.70 9.31
C ILE A 77 4.55 2.92 8.87
N ASN A 78 5.22 3.54 9.85
CA ASN A 78 6.15 4.65 9.70
C ASN A 78 5.56 6.03 9.34
N LEU A 79 4.24 6.19 9.27
CA LEU A 79 3.67 7.52 9.04
C LEU A 79 3.90 8.47 10.22
N ALA A 80 4.14 9.74 9.93
CA ALA A 80 4.18 10.78 10.94
C ALA A 80 2.82 10.89 11.65
N PRO A 81 2.78 11.18 12.97
CA PRO A 81 1.53 11.53 13.63
C PRO A 81 0.89 12.74 12.95
N GLY A 82 -0.39 12.62 12.59
CA GLY A 82 -1.13 13.69 11.91
C GLY A 82 -0.86 13.81 10.39
N ASP A 83 -0.14 12.85 9.79
CA ASP A 83 -0.01 12.76 8.34
C ASP A 83 -1.39 12.74 7.66
N GLN A 84 -1.55 13.53 6.60
CA GLN A 84 -2.82 13.75 5.88
C GLN A 84 -2.96 12.87 4.63
N GLY A 85 -2.00 11.97 4.40
CA GLY A 85 -1.89 11.14 3.21
C GLY A 85 -1.03 11.75 2.12
N GLY A 86 -0.94 11.00 1.02
CA GLY A 86 -0.24 11.34 -0.21
C GLY A 86 -0.83 10.55 -1.36
N GLN A 87 -0.48 10.91 -2.59
CA GLN A 87 -0.99 10.26 -3.78
C GLN A 87 0.18 9.73 -4.63
N PHE A 88 0.01 8.52 -5.16
CA PHE A 88 0.95 7.83 -6.05
C PHE A 88 0.28 7.56 -7.41
N ASP A 89 -0.41 8.57 -7.92
CA ASP A 89 -1.44 8.45 -8.95
C ASP A 89 -1.03 9.09 -10.28
N SER A 90 -0.01 8.55 -10.95
CA SER A 90 0.12 8.68 -12.41
C SER A 90 1.23 7.78 -12.94
N THR A 91 1.29 7.65 -14.27
CA THR A 91 2.47 7.13 -15.00
C THR A 91 3.77 7.90 -14.68
N THR A 92 3.68 9.08 -14.06
CA THR A 92 4.80 9.93 -13.64
C THR A 92 5.02 9.98 -12.11
N HIS A 93 4.12 9.41 -11.31
CA HIS A 93 4.18 9.39 -9.84
C HIS A 93 4.03 7.97 -9.27
N THR A 94 4.47 6.98 -10.03
CA THR A 94 4.57 5.59 -9.59
C THR A 94 5.92 5.38 -8.91
N PRO A 95 5.97 4.84 -7.67
CA PRO A 95 7.23 4.40 -7.06
C PRO A 95 7.98 3.42 -7.97
N ASP A 96 9.25 3.73 -8.27
CA ASP A 96 10.05 2.95 -9.21
C ASP A 96 10.12 1.47 -8.82
N GLY A 97 9.82 0.60 -9.79
CA GLY A 97 9.83 -0.85 -9.61
C GLY A 97 8.59 -1.41 -8.93
N THR A 98 7.52 -0.63 -8.75
CA THR A 98 6.27 -1.19 -8.22
C THR A 98 5.63 -2.16 -9.22
N THR A 99 5.23 -3.31 -8.70
CA THR A 99 4.30 -4.24 -9.33
C THR A 99 3.01 -4.31 -8.50
N VAL A 100 1.85 -4.30 -9.13
CA VAL A 100 0.56 -4.52 -8.45
C VAL A 100 0.03 -5.90 -8.82
N VAL A 101 -0.05 -6.80 -7.84
CA VAL A 101 -0.52 -8.18 -8.01
C VAL A 101 -1.93 -8.29 -7.46
N MET A 102 -2.88 -8.64 -8.34
CA MET A 102 -4.29 -8.80 -8.00
C MET A 102 -4.60 -10.25 -7.59
N GLY A 103 -5.74 -10.45 -6.92
CA GLY A 103 -6.11 -11.74 -6.31
C GLY A 103 -6.27 -12.95 -7.24
N ASP A 104 -6.30 -12.76 -8.56
CA ASP A 104 -6.26 -13.83 -9.57
C ASP A 104 -4.83 -14.15 -10.06
N GLY A 105 -3.82 -13.56 -9.41
CA GLY A 105 -2.42 -13.66 -9.81
C GLY A 105 -2.08 -12.80 -11.02
N GLN A 106 -3.01 -12.01 -11.55
CA GLN A 106 -2.71 -11.06 -12.62
C GLN A 106 -1.95 -9.87 -12.05
N THR A 107 -0.96 -9.42 -12.82
CA THR A 107 -0.30 -8.14 -12.58
C THR A 107 -1.04 -7.05 -13.31
N ALA A 108 -1.38 -5.95 -12.63
CA ALA A 108 -1.98 -4.80 -13.29
C ALA A 108 -0.98 -4.22 -14.31
N SER A 109 -1.43 -4.03 -15.55
CA SER A 109 -0.61 -3.44 -16.62
C SER A 109 -0.35 -1.94 -16.43
N SER A 110 -1.13 -1.30 -15.57
CA SER A 110 -1.07 0.12 -15.21
C SER A 110 -1.81 0.36 -13.89
N TRP A 111 -1.37 1.35 -13.12
CA TRP A 111 -2.10 1.87 -11.94
C TRP A 111 -3.41 2.57 -12.32
N VAL A 112 -3.51 2.99 -13.58
CA VAL A 112 -4.71 3.59 -14.16
C VAL A 112 -5.35 2.56 -15.08
N VAL A 113 -6.51 2.09 -14.67
CA VAL A 113 -7.48 1.41 -15.53
C VAL A 113 -8.16 2.50 -16.36
N SER A 114 -7.58 2.84 -17.52
CA SER A 114 -8.30 3.66 -18.48
C SER A 114 -9.42 2.81 -19.07
N SER A 115 -10.66 3.29 -18.98
CA SER A 115 -11.78 2.81 -19.79
C SER A 115 -11.50 2.94 -21.27
#